data_AF-A0A1G8ZYZ9-F1
#
_entry.id   AF-A0A1G8ZYZ9-F1
#
_cell.length_a   1.000
_cell.length_b   1.000
_cell.length_c   1.000
_cell.angle_alpha   90.00
_cell.angle_beta   90.00
_cell.angle_gamma   90.00
#
_symmetry.space_group_name_H-M   'P 1'
#
loop_
_entity.id
_entity.type
_entity.pdbx_description
1 polymer ?
#
loop_
_entity_poly.entity_id
_entity_poly.type
_entity_poly.pdbx_seq_one_letter_code
_entity_poly.pdbx_strand_id
1 'polypeptide(L)'
;MFLPAVLSSASVNVNERLTFFGRLYGLDTNPETGMWLLFITIFALCILVYVLGFARKIKLWQNVVVYIAMFFGALILTFFGAFLPVAESLIVAAIVLGLYRFRLHRERRAGNIPPKQKQN
;
A
#
# COMPACT_ATOMS: atom_id res chain seq x y z
N MET A 1 11.30 -2.41 -48.66
CA MET A 1 10.17 -3.24 -48.16
C MET A 1 10.27 -3.61 -46.67
N PHE A 2 11.30 -3.17 -45.92
CA PHE A 2 11.47 -3.54 -44.49
C PHE A 2 11.13 -2.43 -43.49
N LEU A 3 10.87 -1.20 -43.95
CA LEU A 3 10.60 -0.06 -43.08
C LEU A 3 9.18 -0.02 -42.45
N PRO A 4 8.08 -0.38 -43.14
CA PRO A 4 6.74 -0.25 -42.57
C PRO A 4 6.40 -1.33 -41.51
N ALA A 5 7.05 -2.49 -41.57
CA ALA A 5 6.85 -3.57 -40.60
C ALA A 5 7.46 -3.25 -39.22
N VAL A 6 8.58 -2.53 -39.19
CA VAL A 6 9.26 -2.10 -37.95
C VAL A 6 8.49 -0.96 -37.27
N LEU A 7 7.79 -0.11 -38.03
CA LEU A 7 6.94 0.93 -37.45
C LEU A 7 5.67 0.35 -36.81
N SER A 8 5.17 -0.78 -37.31
CA SER A 8 3.93 -1.41 -36.81
C SER A 8 4.12 -2.23 -35.53
N SER A 9 5.34 -2.69 -35.21
CA SER A 9 5.64 -3.38 -33.94
C SER A 9 5.93 -2.42 -32.79
N ALA A 10 5.93 -1.11 -33.05
CA ALA A 10 6.08 -0.05 -32.04
C ALA A 10 4.73 0.39 -31.44
N SER A 11 3.68 -0.44 -31.51
CA SER A 11 2.48 -0.23 -30.70
C SER A 11 2.84 -0.51 -29.24
N VAL A 12 3.13 0.56 -28.49
CA VAL A 12 3.40 0.48 -27.05
C VAL A 12 2.12 0.01 -26.36
N ASN A 13 2.03 -1.31 -26.13
CA ASN A 13 0.92 -1.91 -25.40
C ASN A 13 1.02 -1.50 -23.93
N VAL A 14 0.29 -0.45 -23.56
CA VAL A 14 0.26 0.09 -22.20
C VAL A 14 -0.15 -0.97 -21.17
N ASN A 15 -0.98 -1.92 -21.61
CA ASN A 15 -1.46 -3.07 -20.84
C ASN A 15 -0.36 -3.98 -20.26
N GLU A 16 0.82 -4.07 -20.88
CA GLU A 16 1.94 -4.87 -20.34
C GLU A 16 2.70 -4.16 -19.22
N ARG A 17 2.55 -2.84 -19.12
CA ARG A 17 3.25 -2.02 -18.09
C ARG A 17 2.40 -1.78 -16.85
N LEU A 18 1.12 -2.12 -16.89
CA LEU A 18 0.21 -1.97 -15.76
C LEU A 18 0.46 -3.06 -14.71
N THR A 19 0.41 -2.63 -13.46
CA THR A 19 0.48 -3.46 -12.26
C THR A 19 -0.76 -4.35 -12.14
N PHE A 20 -0.76 -5.37 -11.28
CA PHE A 20 -1.90 -6.29 -11.18
C PHE A 20 -3.17 -5.53 -10.78
N PHE A 21 -3.06 -4.63 -9.80
CA PHE A 21 -4.18 -3.74 -9.45
C PHE A 21 -4.50 -2.71 -10.55
N GLY A 22 -3.50 -2.24 -11.29
CA GLY A 22 -3.72 -1.36 -12.44
C GLY A 22 -4.59 -1.99 -13.53
N ARG A 23 -4.38 -3.28 -13.80
CA ARG A 23 -5.20 -4.07 -14.75
C ARG A 23 -6.56 -4.41 -14.16
N LEU A 24 -6.62 -4.74 -12.86
CA LEU A 24 -7.87 -5.06 -12.17
C LEU A 24 -8.85 -3.89 -12.14
N TYR A 25 -8.34 -2.66 -12.04
CA TYR A 25 -9.17 -1.44 -12.03
C TYR A 25 -9.38 -0.81 -13.41
N GLY A 26 -8.91 -1.44 -14.49
CA GLY A 26 -9.17 -0.98 -15.85
C GLY A 26 -8.56 0.38 -16.18
N LEU A 27 -7.32 0.63 -15.74
CA LEU A 27 -6.57 1.85 -16.10
C LEU A 27 -6.38 2.02 -17.62
N ASP A 28 -6.52 0.95 -18.40
CA ASP A 28 -6.43 0.94 -19.86
C ASP A 28 -7.72 1.39 -20.56
N THR A 29 -8.88 1.12 -19.96
CA THR A 29 -10.20 1.44 -20.51
C THR A 29 -10.71 2.79 -20.00
N ASN A 30 -10.57 3.07 -18.70
CA ASN A 30 -10.97 4.33 -18.09
C ASN A 30 -9.93 4.77 -17.04
N PRO A 31 -8.84 5.45 -17.47
CA PRO A 31 -7.73 5.80 -16.59
C PRO A 31 -8.15 6.72 -15.44
N GLU A 32 -9.15 7.59 -15.63
CA GLU A 32 -9.70 8.44 -14.58
C GLU A 32 -10.22 7.60 -13.41
N THR A 33 -11.20 6.72 -13.67
CA THR A 33 -11.81 5.88 -12.64
C THR A 33 -10.81 4.90 -12.02
N GLY A 34 -9.93 4.31 -12.85
CA GLY A 34 -8.92 3.38 -12.40
C GLY A 34 -7.91 4.00 -11.42
N MET A 35 -7.49 5.26 -11.66
CA MET A 35 -6.59 5.97 -10.75
C MET A 35 -7.27 6.31 -9.41
N TRP A 36 -8.54 6.70 -9.43
CA TRP A 36 -9.30 6.94 -8.19
C TRP A 36 -9.44 5.68 -7.35
N LEU A 37 -9.74 4.54 -7.98
CA LEU A 37 -9.83 3.25 -7.28
C LEU A 37 -8.46 2.82 -6.71
N LEU A 38 -7.38 2.95 -7.49
CA LEU A 38 -6.01 2.71 -6.99
C LEU A 38 -5.66 3.61 -5.81
N PHE A 39 -6.02 4.90 -5.87
CA PHE A 39 -5.78 5.84 -4.79
C PHE A 39 -6.46 5.39 -3.50
N ILE A 40 -7.76 5.07 -3.58
CA ILE A 40 -8.54 4.62 -2.42
C ILE A 40 -7.94 3.34 -1.83
N THR A 41 -7.56 2.38 -2.67
CA THR A 41 -6.95 1.12 -2.23
C THR A 41 -5.60 1.33 -1.56
N ILE A 42 -4.70 2.11 -2.17
CA ILE A 42 -3.39 2.42 -1.58
C ILE A 42 -3.56 3.20 -0.28
N PHE A 43 -4.43 4.20 -0.24
CA PHE A 43 -4.71 5.00 0.95
C PHE A 43 -5.26 4.13 2.09
N ALA A 44 -6.22 3.25 1.80
CA ALA A 44 -6.78 2.31 2.77
C ALA A 44 -5.72 1.31 3.27
N LEU A 45 -4.89 0.76 2.37
CA LEU A 45 -3.78 -0.11 2.73
C LEU A 45 -2.73 0.61 3.58
N CYS A 46 -2.39 1.87 3.28
CA CYS A 46 -1.51 2.69 4.10
C CYS A 46 -2.05 2.86 5.53
N ILE A 47 -3.35 3.15 5.67
CA ILE A 47 -4.01 3.22 6.99
C ILE A 47 -3.88 1.88 7.71
N LEU A 48 -4.19 0.78 7.02
CA LEU A 48 -4.15 -0.56 7.60
C LEU A 48 -2.74 -0.93 8.06
N VAL A 49 -1.72 -0.72 7.22
CA VAL A 49 -0.31 -0.94 7.55
C VAL A 49 0.13 -0.03 8.70
N TYR A 50 -0.30 1.22 8.73
CA TYR A 50 0.00 2.14 9.82
C TYR A 50 -0.58 1.64 11.16
N VAL A 51 -1.86 1.25 11.18
CA VAL A 51 -2.53 0.72 12.38
C VAL A 51 -1.90 -0.60 12.85
N LEU A 52 -1.51 -1.48 11.92
CA LEU A 52 -0.89 -2.76 12.23
C LEU A 52 0.57 -2.60 12.69
N GLY A 53 1.37 -1.85 11.94
CA GLY A 53 2.81 -1.67 12.15
C GLY A 53 3.15 -0.78 13.33
N PHE A 54 2.31 0.21 13.64
CA PHE A 54 2.49 1.08 14.78
C PHE A 54 1.44 0.76 15.84
N ALA A 55 1.76 -0.15 16.76
CA ALA A 55 1.06 -0.31 18.04
C ALA A 55 1.30 0.90 18.97
N ARG A 56 1.03 2.10 18.47
CA ARG A 56 1.52 3.35 19.07
C ARG A 56 0.37 3.98 19.86
N LYS A 57 0.56 4.18 21.17
CA LYS A 57 -0.28 5.10 21.96
C LYS A 57 0.11 6.51 21.55
N ILE A 58 -0.59 7.09 20.58
CA ILE A 58 -0.27 8.40 20.03
C ILE A 58 -1.17 9.45 20.65
N LYS A 59 -0.58 10.55 21.15
CA LYS A 59 -1.32 11.74 21.60
C LYS A 59 -2.11 12.31 20.42
N LEU A 60 -3.35 12.76 20.62
CA LEU A 60 -4.28 13.19 19.57
C LEU A 60 -3.65 14.13 18.51
N TRP A 61 -2.81 15.07 18.92
CA TRP A 61 -2.11 16.00 18.01
C TRP A 61 -1.10 15.34 17.05
N GLN A 62 -0.40 14.30 17.50
CA GLN A 62 0.56 13.57 16.66
C GLN A 62 -0.14 12.73 15.59
N ASN A 63 -1.37 12.30 15.86
CA ASN A 63 -2.19 11.56 14.89
C ASN A 63 -2.53 12.43 13.66
N VAL A 64 -2.83 13.71 13.87
CA VAL A 64 -3.13 14.67 12.79
C VAL A 64 -1.94 14.81 11.84
N VAL A 65 -0.73 14.99 12.37
CA VAL A 65 0.50 15.10 11.56
C VAL A 65 0.72 13.83 10.73
N VAL A 66 0.46 12.66 11.31
CA VAL A 66 0.60 11.39 10.59
C VAL A 66 -0.45 11.25 9.48
N TYR A 67 -1.71 11.59 9.73
CA TYR A 67 -2.73 11.55 8.67
C TYR A 67 -2.40 12.50 7.51
N ILE A 68 -1.86 13.67 7.80
CA ILE A 68 -1.37 14.60 6.78
C ILE A 68 -0.22 13.97 5.99
N ALA A 69 0.81 13.47 6.67
CA ALA A 69 1.95 12.83 6.03
C ALA A 69 1.53 11.60 5.20
N MET A 70 0.55 10.83 5.69
CA MET A 70 0.01 9.65 5.00
C MET A 70 -0.78 10.04 3.75
N PHE A 71 -1.53 11.15 3.79
CA PHE A 71 -2.23 11.68 2.62
C PHE A 71 -1.24 12.10 1.52
N PHE A 72 -0.20 12.86 1.88
CA PHE A 72 0.87 13.23 0.94
C PHE A 72 1.63 12.00 0.42
N GLY A 73 1.93 11.03 1.29
CA GLY A 73 2.56 9.77 0.90
C GLY A 73 1.69 8.98 -0.07
N ALA A 74 0.38 8.89 0.18
CA ALA A 74 -0.55 8.19 -0.69
C ALA A 74 -0.68 8.84 -2.07
N LEU A 75 -0.67 10.18 -2.17
CA LEU A 75 -0.65 10.87 -3.46
C LEU A 75 0.57 10.48 -4.30
N ILE A 76 1.75 10.43 -3.69
CA ILE A 76 2.99 10.00 -4.36
C ILE A 76 2.92 8.51 -4.71
N LEU A 77 2.46 7.66 -3.77
CA LEU A 77 2.36 6.22 -3.96
C LEU A 77 1.37 5.84 -5.05
N THR A 78 0.28 6.58 -5.24
CA THR A 78 -0.68 6.33 -6.33
C THR A 78 -0.07 6.63 -7.69
N PHE A 79 0.72 7.71 -7.80
CA PHE A 79 1.45 8.00 -9.02
C PHE A 79 2.44 6.86 -9.36
N PHE A 80 3.16 6.35 -8.36
CA PHE A 80 4.04 5.20 -8.55
C PHE A 80 3.26 3.89 -8.73
N GLY A 81 2.10 3.74 -8.10
CA GLY A 81 1.29 2.51 -8.08
C GLY A 81 0.64 2.17 -9.41
N ALA A 82 0.52 3.14 -10.31
CA ALA A 82 0.13 2.89 -11.70
C ALA A 82 1.19 2.09 -12.48
N PHE A 83 2.48 2.22 -12.12
CA PHE A 83 3.60 1.63 -12.84
C PHE A 83 4.40 0.60 -12.02
N LEU A 84 4.34 0.66 -10.68
CA LEU A 84 5.01 -0.25 -9.74
C LEU A 84 3.99 -1.02 -8.90
N PRO A 85 4.24 -2.29 -8.55
CA PRO A 85 3.33 -3.13 -7.75
C PRO A 85 3.32 -2.73 -6.25
N VAL A 86 2.96 -1.47 -5.99
CA VAL A 86 2.95 -0.84 -4.67
C VAL A 86 1.86 -1.44 -3.80
N ALA A 87 0.63 -1.56 -4.32
CA ALA A 87 -0.50 -2.11 -3.57
C ALA A 87 -0.26 -3.56 -3.14
N GLU A 88 0.31 -4.38 -4.03
CA GLU A 88 0.74 -5.75 -3.77
C GLU A 88 1.79 -5.80 -2.65
N SER A 89 2.80 -4.92 -2.69
CA SER A 89 3.82 -4.85 -1.64
C SER A 89 3.24 -4.43 -0.28
N LEU A 90 2.27 -3.51 -0.27
CA LEU A 90 1.57 -3.10 0.95
C LEU A 90 0.75 -4.25 1.55
N ILE A 91 0.12 -5.07 0.71
CA ILE A 91 -0.59 -6.27 1.17
C ILE A 91 0.38 -7.25 1.81
N VAL A 92 1.54 -7.50 1.19
CA VAL A 92 2.56 -8.38 1.77
C VAL A 92 3.05 -7.83 3.12
N ALA A 93 3.33 -6.53 3.21
CA ALA A 93 3.73 -5.89 4.46
C ALA A 93 2.63 -6.02 5.54
N ALA A 94 1.37 -5.78 5.17
CA ALA A 94 0.23 -5.94 6.07
C ALA A 94 0.08 -7.38 6.59
N ILE A 95 0.27 -8.38 5.73
CA ILE A 95 0.24 -9.80 6.11
C ILE A 95 1.37 -10.12 7.09
N VAL A 96 2.61 -9.71 6.78
CA VAL A 96 3.77 -9.95 7.64
C VAL A 96 3.58 -9.33 9.02
N LEU A 97 3.14 -8.07 9.08
CA LEU A 97 2.85 -7.36 10.32
C LEU A 97 1.67 -7.97 11.08
N GLY A 98 0.63 -8.40 10.36
CA GLY A 98 -0.55 -9.06 10.92
C GLY A 98 -0.18 -10.38 11.59
N LEU A 99 0.61 -11.22 10.92
CA LEU A 99 1.13 -12.48 11.47
C LEU A 99 2.02 -12.24 12.69
N TYR A 100 2.92 -11.26 12.63
CA TYR A 100 3.76 -10.87 13.76
C TYR A 100 2.91 -10.47 14.97
N ARG A 101 1.89 -9.65 14.75
CA ARG A 101 1.01 -9.17 15.82
C ARG A 101 0.15 -10.28 16.41
N PHE A 102 -0.31 -11.22 15.59
CA PHE A 102 -1.05 -12.39 16.07
C PHE A 102 -0.19 -13.25 17.01
N ARG A 103 1.08 -13.52 16.67
CA ARG A 103 2.00 -14.24 17.57
C ARG A 103 2.24 -13.48 18.87
N LEU A 104 2.51 -12.18 18.79
CA LEU A 104 2.77 -11.35 19.96
C LEU A 104 1.57 -11.28 20.93
N HIS A 105 0.34 -11.24 20.41
CA HIS A 105 -0.87 -11.28 21.24
C HIS A 105 -1.09 -12.63 21.92
N ARG A 106 -0.70 -13.73 21.27
CA ARG A 106 -0.69 -15.07 21.87
C ARG A 106 0.35 -15.19 22.98
N GLU A 107 1.57 -14.71 22.78
CA GLU A 107 2.65 -14.75 23.78
C GLU A 107 2.35 -13.89 25.02
N ARG A 108 1.72 -12.72 24.82
CA ARG A 108 1.25 -11.88 25.94
C ARG A 108 0.11 -12.53 26.73
N ARG A 109 -0.77 -13.31 26.10
CA ARG A 109 -1.85 -14.05 26.77
C ARG A 109 -1.35 -15.34 27.44
N ALA A 110 -0.25 -15.91 26.97
CA ALA A 110 0.37 -17.12 27.52
C ALA A 110 1.23 -16.87 28.77
N GLY A 111 1.31 -15.62 29.28
CA GLY A 111 1.88 -15.33 30.60
C GLY A 111 3.41 -15.30 30.70
N ASN A 112 4.17 -15.42 29.61
CA ASN A 112 5.64 -15.50 29.65
C ASN A 112 6.35 -14.13 29.56
N ILE A 113 5.63 -13.01 29.73
CA ILE A 113 6.18 -11.65 29.65
C ILE A 113 5.60 -10.79 30.79
N PRO A 114 6.39 -10.39 31.79
CA PRO A 114 5.90 -9.53 32.87
C PRO A 114 5.48 -8.15 32.33
N PRO A 115 4.42 -7.53 32.88
CA PRO A 115 3.99 -6.20 32.46
C PRO A 115 5.10 -5.18 32.72
N LYS A 116 5.33 -4.28 31.75
CA LYS A 116 6.34 -3.22 31.82
C LYS A 116 6.10 -2.40 33.10
N GLN A 117 6.92 -2.60 34.13
CA GLN A 117 6.84 -1.82 35.36
C GLN A 117 7.09 -0.35 35.01
N LYS A 118 6.13 0.48 35.40
CA LYS A 118 6.12 1.92 35.22
C LYS A 118 7.16 2.51 36.19
N GLN A 119 8.40 2.64 35.73
CA GLN A 119 9.42 3.37 36.47
C GLN A 119 9.10 4.86 36.37
N ASN A 120 8.73 5.44 37.51
CA ASN A 120 8.43 6.87 37.70
C ASN A 120 9.66 7.74 37.44
#